data_AF-A0AAJ7RR37-F1
#
_entry.id   AF-A0AAJ7RR37-F1
#
_cell.length_a   1.000
_cell.length_b   1.000
_cell.length_c   1.000
_cell.angle_alpha   90.00
_cell.angle_beta   90.00
_cell.angle_gamma   90.00
#
_symmetry.space_group_name_H-M   'P 1'
#
loop_
_entity.id
_entity.type
_entity.pdbx_description
1 polymer ?
#
loop_
_entity_poly.entity_id
_entity_poly.type
_entity_poly.pdbx_seq_one_letter_code
_entity_poly.pdbx_strand_id
1 'polypeptide(L)'
;MDGDIENIHKILLDAQLPSTISDIRNPTEEYVINLLTSFLARFQVDTNALQKPTFEQLQKMYYAEAYDSIIGIVNLKATISGISTKLFLKDFSLTDITSPGPKLLRRQAKFISNFVIYSTNKLSDINDDIQAILNRRQTLEDLIKEKNDVIEKANREALYTSKQLAKEEKLKKEIKEVRQRVEANKRKKTQLESTLKETQNDQREVATEHGALKAKALKEAKLIAKLEADVVTSPEDYRNHLQQLEQQSKEKSERRENMQEAISAKNNLIEKLEKIMAFVQEQHGKFPEIKNTLSSLKDAETNAETMKKKVEELDMEIAKIIQEMEQHENQYGSDEIKEIRA
;
A
#
# COMPACT_ATOMS: atom_id res chain seq x y z
N MET A 1 101.14 -79.18 -11.91
CA MET A 1 100.62 -78.62 -10.65
C MET A 1 99.11 -78.75 -10.67
N ASP A 2 98.62 -79.95 -10.40
CA ASP A 2 97.21 -80.23 -10.21
C ASP A 2 96.85 -79.79 -8.80
N GLY A 3 95.96 -78.80 -8.66
CA GLY A 3 95.42 -78.46 -7.35
C GLY A 3 94.68 -79.67 -6.80
N ASP A 4 94.96 -80.01 -5.54
CA ASP A 4 94.28 -81.08 -4.81
C ASP A 4 92.76 -80.91 -4.96
N ILE A 5 92.04 -81.99 -5.27
CA ILE A 5 90.59 -81.93 -5.55
C ILE A 5 89.85 -81.35 -4.34
N GLU A 6 90.33 -81.71 -3.16
CA GLU A 6 89.91 -81.28 -1.84
C GLU A 6 90.08 -79.77 -1.66
N ASN A 7 91.18 -79.19 -2.16
CA ASN A 7 91.40 -77.75 -2.11
C ASN A 7 90.44 -76.99 -3.04
N ILE A 8 90.17 -77.52 -4.24
CA ILE A 8 89.20 -76.92 -5.16
C ILE A 8 87.78 -77.00 -4.57
N HIS A 9 87.43 -78.14 -3.99
CA HIS A 9 86.15 -78.33 -3.30
C HIS A 9 85.96 -77.31 -2.18
N LYS A 10 86.97 -77.16 -1.30
CA LYS A 10 86.93 -76.19 -0.21
C LYS A 10 86.74 -74.76 -0.72
N ILE A 11 87.51 -74.34 -1.73
CA ILE A 11 87.42 -72.98 -2.28
C ILE A 11 86.05 -72.72 -2.92
N LEU A 12 85.45 -73.72 -3.58
CA LEU A 12 84.09 -73.61 -4.11
C LEU A 12 83.06 -73.46 -3.00
N LEU A 13 83.18 -74.22 -1.91
CA LEU A 13 82.30 -74.08 -0.73
C LEU A 13 82.45 -72.73 -0.05
N ASP A 14 83.69 -72.25 0.12
CA ASP A 14 83.97 -70.92 0.68
C ASP A 14 83.34 -69.81 -0.19
N ALA A 15 83.32 -70.00 -1.52
CA ALA A 15 82.62 -69.14 -2.47
C ALA A 15 81.10 -69.37 -2.53
N GLN A 16 80.56 -70.31 -1.76
CA GLN A 16 79.14 -70.73 -1.77
C GLN A 16 78.66 -71.18 -3.16
N LEU A 17 79.53 -71.86 -3.92
CA LEU A 17 79.24 -72.43 -5.23
C LEU A 17 78.99 -73.95 -5.11
N PRO A 18 78.12 -74.52 -5.96
CA PRO A 18 77.78 -75.94 -5.88
C PRO A 18 79.01 -76.81 -6.18
N SER A 19 79.27 -77.78 -5.30
CA SER A 19 80.43 -78.66 -5.43
C SER A 19 80.28 -79.95 -4.64
N THR A 20 80.62 -81.07 -5.27
CA THR A 20 81.00 -82.31 -4.58
C THR A 20 82.37 -82.78 -5.08
N ILE A 21 83.06 -83.60 -4.28
CA ILE A 21 84.34 -84.21 -4.69
C ILE A 21 84.16 -85.06 -5.96
N SER A 22 83.01 -85.73 -6.10
CA SER A 22 82.69 -86.54 -7.29
C SER A 22 82.58 -85.67 -8.53
N ASP A 23 81.88 -84.54 -8.45
CA ASP A 23 81.67 -83.63 -9.58
C ASP A 23 82.98 -82.98 -10.05
N ILE A 24 83.91 -82.68 -9.13
CA ILE A 24 85.22 -82.13 -9.50
C ILE A 24 86.12 -83.21 -10.13
N ARG A 25 86.00 -84.45 -9.67
CA ARG A 25 86.78 -85.58 -10.18
C ARG A 25 86.31 -85.98 -11.58
N ASN A 26 84.99 -86.08 -11.76
CA ASN A 26 84.33 -86.53 -12.98
C ASN A 26 83.18 -85.56 -13.33
N PRO A 27 83.47 -84.41 -13.95
CA PRO A 27 82.45 -83.42 -14.19
C PRO A 27 81.46 -83.83 -15.27
N THR A 28 80.20 -83.53 -15.03
CA THR A 28 79.10 -83.68 -15.98
C THR A 28 78.71 -82.33 -16.56
N GLU A 29 78.07 -82.33 -17.72
CA GLU A 29 77.50 -81.12 -18.33
C GLU A 29 76.53 -80.41 -17.37
N GLU A 30 75.62 -81.18 -16.75
CA GLU A 30 74.66 -80.67 -15.77
C GLU A 30 75.34 -79.96 -14.61
N TYR A 31 76.41 -80.56 -14.07
CA TYR A 31 77.18 -79.94 -13.00
C TYR A 31 77.82 -78.61 -13.43
N VAL A 32 78.43 -78.57 -14.62
CA VAL A 32 79.07 -77.35 -15.11
C VAL A 32 78.05 -76.26 -15.40
N ILE A 33 76.90 -76.60 -15.98
CA ILE A 33 75.80 -75.66 -16.17
C ILE A 33 75.37 -75.09 -14.81
N ASN A 34 75.12 -75.94 -13.81
CA ASN A 34 74.73 -75.51 -12.47
C ASN A 34 75.78 -74.62 -11.79
N LEU A 35 77.06 -74.96 -11.92
CA LEU A 35 78.17 -74.18 -11.38
C LEU A 35 78.23 -72.78 -12.00
N LEU A 36 78.12 -72.69 -13.33
CA LEU A 36 78.20 -71.42 -14.05
C LEU A 36 76.95 -70.56 -13.86
N THR A 37 75.76 -71.15 -13.84
CA THR A 37 74.52 -70.41 -13.55
C THR A 37 74.48 -69.93 -12.10
N SER A 38 74.93 -70.74 -11.13
CA SER A 38 75.06 -70.32 -9.73
C SER A 38 76.04 -69.17 -9.57
N PHE A 39 77.16 -69.22 -10.30
CA PHE A 39 78.11 -68.11 -10.35
C PHE A 39 77.47 -66.82 -10.90
N LEU A 40 76.75 -66.90 -12.02
CA LEU A 40 76.10 -65.75 -12.65
C LEU A 40 74.99 -65.16 -11.77
N ALA A 41 74.15 -66.02 -11.17
CA ALA A 41 73.08 -65.61 -10.28
C ALA A 41 73.58 -64.80 -9.07
N ARG A 42 74.78 -65.12 -8.56
CA ARG A 42 75.41 -64.36 -7.47
C ARG A 42 75.66 -62.89 -7.83
N PHE A 43 75.88 -62.60 -9.11
CA PHE A 43 76.05 -61.23 -9.62
C PHE A 43 74.77 -60.67 -10.24
N GLN A 44 73.60 -61.20 -9.86
CA GLN A 44 72.28 -60.75 -10.30
C GLN A 44 72.09 -60.80 -11.83
N VAL A 45 72.80 -61.71 -12.51
CA VAL A 45 72.54 -62.00 -13.92
C VAL A 45 71.33 -62.91 -14.01
N ASP A 46 70.32 -62.51 -14.79
CA ASP A 46 69.12 -63.32 -15.01
C ASP A 46 69.45 -64.57 -15.85
N THR A 47 69.62 -65.70 -15.16
CA THR A 47 69.93 -66.99 -15.79
C THR A 47 68.72 -67.57 -16.54
N ASN A 48 67.49 -67.14 -16.23
CA ASN A 48 66.29 -67.59 -16.95
C ASN A 48 66.22 -66.95 -18.34
N ALA A 49 66.69 -65.71 -18.47
CA ALA A 49 66.83 -65.06 -19.77
C ALA A 49 67.79 -65.81 -20.69
N LEU A 50 68.83 -66.46 -20.14
CA LEU A 50 69.80 -67.23 -20.93
C LEU A 50 69.17 -68.45 -21.60
N GLN A 51 68.12 -69.04 -20.99
CA GLN A 51 67.42 -70.20 -21.55
C GLN A 51 66.55 -69.85 -22.77
N LYS A 52 66.34 -68.56 -23.06
CA LYS A 52 65.50 -68.09 -24.15
C LYS A 52 66.34 -67.50 -25.27
N PRO A 53 65.90 -67.60 -26.53
CA PRO A 53 66.57 -66.92 -27.63
C PRO A 53 66.46 -65.41 -27.44
N THR A 54 67.57 -64.71 -27.70
CA THR A 54 67.60 -63.25 -27.79
C THR A 54 66.81 -62.79 -29.02
N PHE A 55 66.41 -61.52 -29.03
CA PHE A 55 65.70 -60.93 -30.17
C PHE A 55 66.49 -61.05 -31.48
N GLU A 56 67.82 -60.86 -31.44
CA GLU A 56 68.68 -61.00 -32.62
C GLU A 56 68.77 -62.45 -33.12
N GLN A 57 68.75 -63.43 -32.22
CA GLN A 57 68.70 -64.85 -32.57
C GLN A 57 67.36 -65.19 -33.23
N LEU A 58 66.24 -64.72 -32.66
CA LEU A 58 64.90 -64.92 -33.22
C LEU A 58 64.75 -64.36 -34.64
N GLN A 59 65.38 -63.23 -34.96
CA GLN A 59 65.36 -62.67 -36.32
C GLN A 59 66.11 -63.52 -37.36
N LYS A 60 67.08 -64.32 -36.93
CA LYS A 60 67.97 -65.10 -37.80
C LYS A 60 67.61 -66.59 -37.83
N MET A 61 66.83 -67.07 -36.86
CA MET A 61 66.45 -68.47 -36.73
C MET A 61 65.06 -68.70 -37.32
N TYR A 62 64.97 -69.58 -38.32
CA TYR A 62 63.70 -69.94 -38.95
C TYR A 62 62.77 -70.77 -38.04
N TYR A 63 63.34 -71.56 -37.12
CA TYR A 63 62.60 -72.42 -36.19
C TYR A 63 63.32 -72.44 -34.82
N ALA A 64 63.05 -71.47 -33.96
CA ALA A 64 63.74 -71.35 -32.67
C ALA A 64 63.47 -72.54 -31.74
N GLU A 65 62.24 -73.03 -31.71
CA GLU A 65 61.75 -74.14 -30.87
C GLU A 65 62.53 -75.45 -31.11
N ALA A 66 63.03 -75.67 -32.33
CA ALA A 66 63.82 -76.84 -32.68
C ALA A 66 65.23 -76.85 -32.03
N TYR A 67 65.66 -75.71 -31.48
CA TYR A 67 66.99 -75.50 -30.92
C TYR A 67 66.96 -75.08 -29.43
N ASP A 68 65.82 -75.19 -28.77
CA ASP A 68 65.64 -74.72 -27.38
C ASP A 68 66.71 -75.27 -26.43
N SER A 69 67.10 -76.55 -26.58
CA SER A 69 68.12 -77.19 -25.74
C SER A 69 69.54 -76.63 -25.93
N ILE A 70 69.89 -76.15 -27.14
CA ILE A 70 71.24 -75.64 -27.44
C ILE A 70 71.34 -74.12 -27.26
N ILE A 71 70.21 -73.39 -27.40
CA ILE A 71 70.15 -71.94 -27.21
C ILE A 71 70.66 -71.56 -25.82
N GLY A 72 70.18 -72.26 -24.78
CA GLY A 72 70.61 -72.03 -23.39
C GLY A 72 72.12 -72.17 -23.21
N ILE A 73 72.72 -73.21 -23.80
CA ILE A 73 74.15 -73.49 -23.71
C ILE A 73 74.97 -72.43 -24.47
N VAL A 74 74.53 -72.03 -25.67
CA VAL A 74 75.20 -71.01 -26.48
C VAL A 74 75.18 -69.65 -25.77
N ASN A 75 74.04 -69.27 -25.19
CA ASN A 75 73.89 -68.02 -24.44
C ASN A 75 74.74 -68.03 -23.16
N LEU A 76 74.75 -69.16 -22.44
CA LEU A 76 75.61 -69.35 -21.28
C LEU A 76 77.08 -69.22 -21.67
N LYS A 77 77.51 -69.89 -22.74
CA LYS A 77 78.88 -69.79 -23.26
C LYS A 77 79.23 -68.36 -23.62
N ALA A 78 78.38 -67.65 -24.35
CA ALA A 78 78.64 -66.27 -24.74
C ALA A 78 78.81 -65.35 -23.52
N THR A 79 77.93 -65.50 -22.53
CA THR A 79 77.95 -64.72 -21.28
C THR A 79 79.22 -64.99 -20.48
N ILE A 80 79.55 -66.28 -20.27
CA ILE A 80 80.75 -66.67 -19.54
C ILE A 80 82.01 -66.28 -20.29
N SER A 81 82.07 -66.40 -21.62
CA SER A 81 83.21 -65.92 -22.42
C SER A 81 83.45 -64.42 -22.23
N GLY A 82 82.38 -63.60 -22.21
CA GLY A 82 82.48 -62.16 -21.97
C GLY A 82 83.14 -61.84 -20.62
N ILE A 83 82.74 -62.54 -19.57
CA ILE A 83 83.27 -62.37 -18.21
C ILE A 83 84.67 -62.98 -18.08
N SER A 84 84.89 -64.14 -18.68
CA SER A 84 86.13 -64.93 -18.58
C SER A 84 87.36 -64.14 -19.01
N THR A 85 87.23 -63.28 -20.03
CA THR A 85 88.32 -62.38 -20.46
C THR A 85 88.80 -61.44 -19.35
N LYS A 86 87.90 -61.03 -18.44
CA LYS A 86 88.21 -60.19 -17.28
C LYS A 86 88.70 -61.00 -16.08
N LEU A 87 88.39 -62.29 -16.03
CA LEU A 87 88.80 -63.22 -14.97
C LEU A 87 90.06 -64.03 -15.31
N PHE A 88 90.84 -63.60 -16.31
CA PHE A 88 92.04 -64.28 -16.79
C PHE A 88 91.79 -65.72 -17.28
N LEU A 89 90.54 -66.06 -17.59
CA LEU A 89 90.14 -67.31 -18.23
C LEU A 89 90.18 -67.11 -19.74
N LYS A 90 91.26 -67.60 -20.36
CA LYS A 90 91.41 -67.60 -21.82
C LYS A 90 90.76 -68.84 -22.43
N ASP A 91 90.27 -68.68 -23.65
CA ASP A 91 89.83 -69.76 -24.53
C ASP A 91 88.66 -70.60 -23.99
N PHE A 92 87.73 -69.97 -23.25
CA PHE A 92 86.50 -70.63 -22.79
C PHE A 92 85.64 -71.06 -23.99
N SER A 93 85.42 -72.36 -24.12
CA SER A 93 84.84 -73.00 -25.29
C SER A 93 83.51 -73.70 -24.97
N LEU A 94 82.77 -74.11 -26.01
CA LEU A 94 81.53 -74.85 -25.82
C LEU A 94 81.77 -76.23 -25.18
N THR A 95 82.89 -76.87 -25.52
CA THR A 95 83.27 -78.19 -24.97
C THR A 95 83.56 -78.12 -23.48
N ASP A 96 83.91 -76.94 -22.95
CA ASP A 96 84.10 -76.77 -21.51
C ASP A 96 82.79 -76.92 -20.73
N ILE A 97 81.64 -76.76 -21.41
CA ILE A 97 80.30 -76.99 -20.85
C ILE A 97 79.81 -78.40 -21.19
N THR A 98 79.79 -78.77 -22.47
CA THR A 98 79.15 -80.02 -22.94
C THR A 98 79.99 -81.26 -22.73
N SER A 99 81.31 -81.13 -22.55
CA SER A 99 82.24 -82.25 -22.38
C SER A 99 83.42 -81.85 -21.50
N PRO A 100 83.16 -81.52 -20.22
CA PRO A 100 84.15 -80.87 -19.38
C PRO A 100 85.32 -81.79 -19.05
N GLY A 101 86.54 -81.31 -19.28
CA GLY A 101 87.76 -81.98 -18.85
C GLY A 101 88.04 -81.72 -17.37
N PRO A 102 88.28 -82.73 -16.51
CA PRO A 102 88.49 -82.55 -15.06
C PRO A 102 89.58 -81.53 -14.71
N LYS A 103 90.69 -81.54 -15.45
CA LYS A 103 91.82 -80.61 -15.24
C LYS A 103 91.45 -79.17 -15.60
N LEU A 104 90.71 -79.00 -16.69
CA LEU A 104 90.32 -77.69 -17.19
C LEU A 104 89.24 -77.07 -16.30
N LEU A 105 88.25 -77.87 -15.89
CA LEU A 105 87.24 -77.45 -14.93
C LEU A 105 87.87 -77.02 -13.61
N ARG A 106 88.79 -77.81 -13.03
CA ARG A 106 89.49 -77.41 -11.78
C ARG A 106 90.16 -76.05 -11.90
N ARG A 107 90.76 -75.76 -13.05
CA ARG A 107 91.33 -74.43 -13.34
C ARG A 107 90.24 -73.35 -13.37
N GLN A 108 89.16 -73.57 -14.11
CA GLN A 108 88.04 -72.62 -14.22
C GLN A 108 87.36 -72.35 -12.87
N ALA A 109 87.04 -73.41 -12.12
CA ALA A 109 86.47 -73.35 -10.79
C ALA A 109 87.34 -72.53 -9.83
N LYS A 110 88.66 -72.68 -9.89
CA LYS A 110 89.60 -71.87 -9.08
C LYS A 110 89.46 -70.38 -9.37
N PHE A 111 89.47 -69.98 -10.64
CA PHE A 111 89.37 -68.56 -11.02
C PHE A 111 88.02 -67.96 -10.65
N ILE A 112 86.94 -68.68 -10.93
CA ILE A 112 85.57 -68.25 -10.64
C ILE A 112 85.38 -68.09 -9.13
N SER A 113 85.79 -69.08 -8.34
CA SER A 113 85.65 -69.03 -6.87
C SER A 113 86.51 -67.94 -6.25
N ASN A 114 87.77 -67.79 -6.71
CA ASN A 114 88.64 -66.72 -6.22
C ASN A 114 88.06 -65.33 -6.53
N PHE A 115 87.43 -65.15 -7.68
CA PHE A 115 86.76 -63.90 -8.00
C PHE A 115 85.56 -63.63 -7.09
N VAL A 116 84.76 -64.66 -6.77
CA VAL A 116 83.65 -64.55 -5.82
C VAL A 116 84.13 -64.18 -4.42
N ILE A 117 85.20 -64.80 -3.94
CA ILE A 117 85.78 -64.50 -2.63
C ILE A 117 86.34 -63.07 -2.64
N TYR A 118 87.06 -62.69 -3.69
CA TYR A 118 87.57 -61.33 -3.86
C TYR A 118 86.44 -60.29 -3.87
N SER A 119 85.39 -60.50 -4.65
CA SER A 119 84.26 -59.56 -4.71
C SER A 119 83.56 -59.44 -3.37
N THR A 120 83.37 -60.56 -2.66
CA THR A 120 82.77 -60.57 -1.32
C THR A 120 83.62 -59.78 -0.33
N ASN A 121 84.94 -59.96 -0.35
CA ASN A 121 85.85 -59.18 0.50
C ASN A 121 85.89 -57.70 0.10
N LYS A 122 85.71 -57.37 -1.18
CA LYS A 122 85.63 -55.98 -1.64
C LYS A 122 84.30 -55.29 -1.33
N LEU A 123 83.23 -56.04 -1.01
CA LEU A 123 81.98 -55.44 -0.56
C LEU A 123 82.14 -54.70 0.77
N SER A 124 83.03 -55.15 1.67
CA SER A 124 83.27 -54.42 2.92
C SER A 124 83.91 -53.06 2.68
N ASP A 125 84.77 -52.93 1.66
CA ASP A 125 85.46 -51.67 1.32
C ASP A 125 84.48 -50.58 0.88
N ILE A 126 83.31 -50.96 0.34
CA ILE A 126 82.26 -50.05 -0.12
C ILE A 126 81.01 -50.07 0.77
N ASN A 127 81.05 -50.76 1.91
CA ASN A 127 79.89 -50.90 2.78
C ASN A 127 79.39 -49.54 3.29
N ASP A 128 80.31 -48.63 3.60
CA ASP A 128 79.95 -47.28 4.06
C ASP A 128 79.20 -46.49 2.99
N ASP A 129 79.61 -46.60 1.72
CA ASP A 129 78.91 -45.99 0.58
C ASP A 129 77.51 -46.60 0.40
N ILE A 130 77.39 -47.93 0.54
CA ILE A 130 76.10 -48.62 0.49
C ILE A 130 75.18 -48.12 1.63
N GLN A 131 75.69 -48.02 2.85
CA GLN A 131 74.92 -47.51 3.99
C GLN A 131 74.52 -46.04 3.79
N ALA A 132 75.41 -45.22 3.22
CA ALA A 132 75.09 -43.83 2.90
C ALA A 132 73.92 -43.73 1.89
N ILE A 133 73.91 -44.58 0.86
CA ILE A 133 72.80 -44.65 -0.11
C ILE A 133 71.50 -45.11 0.57
N LEU A 134 71.55 -46.15 1.41
CA LEU A 134 70.38 -46.65 2.13
C LEU A 134 69.80 -45.61 3.10
N ASN A 135 70.66 -44.92 3.85
CA ASN A 135 70.25 -43.85 4.75
C ASN A 135 69.65 -42.66 3.99
N ARG A 136 70.23 -42.32 2.83
CA ARG A 136 69.68 -41.27 1.96
C ARG A 136 68.32 -41.66 1.41
N ARG A 137 68.13 -42.92 1.01
CA ARG A 137 66.83 -43.45 0.58
C ARG A 137 65.80 -43.32 1.70
N GLN A 138 66.13 -43.76 2.92
CA GLN A 138 65.23 -43.65 4.06
C GLN A 138 64.84 -42.20 4.34
N THR A 139 65.81 -41.28 4.33
CA THR A 139 65.55 -39.85 4.51
C THR A 139 64.60 -39.30 3.45
N LEU A 140 64.74 -39.73 2.20
CA LEU A 140 63.84 -39.32 1.12
C LEU A 140 62.43 -39.88 1.30
N GLU A 141 62.30 -41.14 1.73
CA GLU A 141 61.01 -41.76 2.03
C GLU A 141 60.28 -41.02 3.17
N ASP A 142 61.00 -40.65 4.23
CA ASP A 142 60.46 -39.88 5.35
C ASP A 142 60.01 -38.48 4.92
N LEU A 143 60.78 -37.79 4.08
CA LEU A 143 60.41 -36.49 3.50
C LEU A 143 59.18 -36.57 2.59
N ILE A 144 59.06 -37.65 1.80
CA ILE A 144 57.88 -37.88 0.96
C ILE A 144 56.65 -38.06 1.85
N LYS A 145 56.78 -38.81 2.94
CA LYS A 145 55.69 -39.01 3.90
C LYS A 145 55.28 -37.70 4.57
N GLU A 146 56.23 -36.91 5.07
CA GLU A 146 55.97 -35.61 5.68
C GLU A 146 55.28 -34.65 4.70
N LYS A 147 55.76 -34.59 3.45
CA LYS A 147 55.13 -33.79 2.39
C LYS A 147 53.67 -34.20 2.19
N ASN A 148 53.38 -35.49 2.14
CA ASN A 148 52.01 -35.99 1.95
C ASN A 148 51.12 -35.59 3.12
N ASP A 149 51.61 -35.72 4.36
CA ASP A 149 50.86 -35.30 5.56
C ASP A 149 50.55 -33.80 5.56
N VAL A 150 51.49 -32.96 5.11
CA VAL A 150 51.28 -31.51 4.96
C VAL A 150 50.22 -31.20 3.89
N ILE A 151 50.28 -31.87 2.74
CA ILE A 151 49.29 -31.71 1.67
C ILE A 151 47.89 -32.10 2.16
N GLU A 152 47.78 -33.21 2.89
CA GLU A 152 46.50 -33.62 3.46
C GLU A 152 45.93 -32.59 4.43
N LYS A 153 46.76 -32.05 5.33
CA LYS A 153 46.33 -30.99 6.27
C LYS A 153 45.85 -29.75 5.53
N ALA A 154 46.62 -29.27 4.56
CA ALA A 154 46.25 -28.10 3.75
C ALA A 154 44.92 -28.32 3.00
N ASN A 155 44.71 -29.52 2.44
CA ASN A 155 43.46 -29.85 1.77
C ASN A 155 42.26 -29.88 2.73
N ARG A 156 42.43 -30.40 3.95
CA ARG A 156 41.37 -30.39 4.98
C ARG A 156 41.01 -28.97 5.39
N GLU A 157 42.01 -28.10 5.59
CA GLU A 157 41.81 -26.68 5.92
C GLU A 157 41.13 -25.91 4.79
N ALA A 158 41.56 -26.13 3.54
CA ALA A 158 40.94 -25.54 2.37
C ALA A 158 39.46 -25.95 2.23
N LEU A 159 39.16 -27.23 2.42
CA LEU A 159 37.78 -27.75 2.38
C LEU A 159 36.93 -27.17 3.52
N TYR A 160 37.47 -27.08 4.74
CA TYR A 160 36.79 -26.46 5.87
C TYR A 160 36.47 -24.99 5.56
N THR A 161 37.45 -24.23 5.10
CA THR A 161 37.31 -22.81 4.76
C THR A 161 36.27 -22.60 3.67
N SER A 162 36.31 -23.41 2.60
CA SER A 162 35.31 -23.38 1.53
C SER A 162 33.88 -23.61 2.05
N LYS A 163 33.69 -24.59 2.96
CA LYS A 163 32.39 -24.85 3.60
C LYS A 163 31.92 -23.66 4.45
N GLN A 164 32.82 -23.01 5.19
CA GLN A 164 32.46 -21.84 5.98
C GLN A 164 32.07 -20.66 5.09
N LEU A 165 32.82 -20.40 4.02
CA LEU A 165 32.50 -19.33 3.05
C LEU A 165 31.14 -19.56 2.39
N ALA A 166 30.83 -20.79 1.98
CA ALA A 166 29.52 -21.12 1.42
C ALA A 166 28.37 -20.88 2.42
N LYS A 167 28.60 -21.21 3.71
CA LYS A 167 27.63 -20.93 4.78
C LYS A 167 27.46 -19.43 5.01
N GLU A 168 28.55 -18.67 5.00
CA GLU A 168 28.54 -17.22 5.14
C GLU A 168 27.76 -16.55 3.99
N GLU A 169 27.99 -17.00 2.75
CA GLU A 169 27.26 -16.49 1.58
C GLU A 169 25.76 -16.77 1.67
N LYS A 170 25.38 -17.98 2.10
CA LYS A 170 23.98 -18.33 2.34
C LYS A 170 23.34 -17.42 3.39
N LEU A 171 24.01 -17.19 4.52
CA LEU A 171 23.53 -16.31 5.58
C LEU A 171 23.43 -14.86 5.10
N LYS A 172 24.40 -14.37 4.31
CA LYS A 172 24.34 -13.03 3.70
C LYS A 172 23.11 -12.87 2.81
N LYS A 173 22.76 -13.90 2.02
CA LYS A 173 21.55 -13.91 1.20
C LYS A 173 20.27 -13.87 2.06
N GLU A 174 20.18 -14.72 3.08
CA GLU A 174 19.04 -14.74 4.01
C GLU A 174 18.86 -13.39 4.73
N ILE A 175 19.95 -12.78 5.19
CA ILE A 175 19.92 -11.44 5.80
C ILE A 175 19.38 -10.40 4.83
N LYS A 176 19.80 -10.44 3.56
CA LYS A 176 19.32 -9.52 2.52
C LYS A 176 17.81 -9.69 2.28
N GLU A 177 17.33 -10.93 2.19
CA GLU A 177 15.90 -11.24 2.02
C GLU A 177 15.07 -10.75 3.22
N VAL A 178 15.54 -10.99 4.45
CA VAL A 178 14.88 -10.50 5.67
C VAL A 178 14.83 -8.97 5.68
N ARG A 179 15.93 -8.28 5.35
CA ARG A 179 15.95 -6.81 5.26
C ARG A 179 14.94 -6.28 4.24
N GLN A 180 14.83 -6.92 3.07
CA GLN A 180 13.83 -6.54 2.06
C GLN A 180 12.40 -6.71 2.57
N ARG A 181 12.11 -7.81 3.29
CA ARG A 181 10.79 -8.04 3.91
C ARG A 181 10.47 -7.00 4.99
N VAL A 182 11.45 -6.63 5.81
CA VAL A 182 11.30 -5.59 6.84
C VAL A 182 10.97 -4.25 6.19
N GLU A 183 11.70 -3.85 5.14
CA GLU A 183 11.41 -2.60 4.41
C GLU A 183 10.04 -2.61 3.73
N ALA A 184 9.65 -3.72 3.11
CA ALA A 184 8.31 -3.87 2.53
C ALA A 184 7.21 -3.75 3.59
N ASN A 185 7.39 -4.38 4.75
CA ASN A 185 6.45 -4.28 5.87
C ASN A 185 6.40 -2.87 6.45
N LYS A 186 7.53 -2.17 6.54
CA LYS A 186 7.59 -0.77 6.98
C LYS A 186 6.77 0.13 6.05
N ARG A 187 6.90 -0.03 4.73
CA ARG A 187 6.08 0.70 3.74
C ARG A 187 4.58 0.42 3.91
N LYS A 188 4.21 -0.87 4.06
CA LYS A 188 2.81 -1.26 4.33
C LYS A 188 2.28 -0.65 5.61
N LYS A 189 3.09 -0.64 6.69
CA LYS A 189 2.73 -0.01 7.96
C LYS A 189 2.42 1.47 7.78
N THR A 190 3.30 2.22 7.10
CA THR A 190 3.08 3.65 6.83
C THR A 190 1.83 3.89 5.99
N GLN A 191 1.55 3.04 4.99
CA GLN A 191 0.33 3.14 4.18
C GLN A 191 -0.93 2.90 5.04
N LEU A 192 -0.93 1.85 5.87
CA LEU A 192 -2.03 1.57 6.80
C LEU A 192 -2.24 2.69 7.81
N GLU A 193 -1.17 3.28 8.34
CA GLU A 193 -1.26 4.45 9.24
C GLU A 193 -1.91 5.66 8.54
N SER A 194 -1.63 5.89 7.26
CA SER A 194 -2.29 6.93 6.47
C SER A 194 -3.78 6.65 6.29
N THR A 195 -4.14 5.44 5.85
CA THR A 195 -5.54 5.03 5.67
C THR A 195 -6.31 5.08 6.98
N LEU A 196 -5.70 4.66 8.10
CA LEU A 196 -6.31 4.74 9.42
C LEU A 196 -6.63 6.20 9.78
N LYS A 197 -5.73 7.13 9.48
CA LYS A 197 -5.92 8.56 9.75
C LYS A 197 -7.03 9.15 8.89
N GLU A 198 -7.11 8.77 7.61
CA GLU A 198 -8.20 9.15 6.70
C GLU A 198 -9.55 8.63 7.24
N THR A 199 -9.65 7.34 7.54
CA THR A 199 -10.89 6.76 8.09
C THR A 199 -11.29 7.40 9.42
N GLN A 200 -10.32 7.77 10.28
CA GLN A 200 -10.61 8.50 11.52
C GLN A 200 -11.15 9.92 11.27
N ASN A 201 -10.67 10.60 10.23
CA ASN A 201 -11.20 11.90 9.83
C ASN A 201 -12.62 11.75 9.27
N ASP A 202 -12.85 10.80 8.38
CA ASP A 202 -14.19 10.51 7.83
C ASP A 202 -15.17 10.16 8.96
N GLN A 203 -14.74 9.35 9.93
CA GLN A 203 -15.56 9.02 11.10
C GLN A 203 -15.92 10.27 11.93
N ARG A 204 -14.99 11.23 12.07
CA ARG A 204 -15.26 12.51 12.75
C ARG A 204 -16.24 13.36 11.97
N GLU A 205 -16.08 13.46 10.65
CA GLU A 205 -17.00 14.20 9.78
C GLU A 205 -18.41 13.62 9.88
N VAL A 206 -18.58 12.31 9.70
CA VAL A 206 -19.86 11.62 9.86
C VAL A 206 -20.46 11.82 11.25
N ALA A 207 -19.64 11.77 12.32
CA ALA A 207 -20.12 12.03 13.67
C ALA A 207 -20.61 13.48 13.84
N THR A 208 -19.95 14.47 13.22
CA THR A 208 -20.39 15.86 13.25
C THR A 208 -21.67 16.08 12.44
N GLU A 209 -21.78 15.48 11.26
CA GLU A 209 -23.00 15.52 10.44
C GLU A 209 -24.18 14.86 11.16
N HIS A 210 -23.97 13.67 11.72
CA HIS A 210 -24.97 13.00 12.54
C HIS A 210 -25.38 13.87 13.74
N GLY A 211 -24.43 14.52 14.41
CA GLY A 211 -24.71 15.47 15.49
C GLY A 211 -25.59 16.64 15.03
N ALA A 212 -25.28 17.22 13.86
CA ALA A 212 -26.05 18.30 13.26
C ALA A 212 -27.46 17.86 12.85
N LEU A 213 -27.59 16.69 12.22
CA LEU A 213 -28.88 16.10 11.85
C LEU A 213 -29.72 15.79 13.10
N LYS A 214 -29.12 15.19 14.14
CA LYS A 214 -29.80 14.95 15.42
C LYS A 214 -30.30 16.26 16.04
N ALA A 215 -29.49 17.32 15.99
CA ALA A 215 -29.89 18.64 16.49
C ALA A 215 -31.04 19.25 15.66
N LYS A 216 -31.01 19.12 14.32
CA LYS A 216 -32.12 19.53 13.44
C LYS A 216 -33.39 18.75 13.74
N ALA A 217 -33.31 17.42 13.82
CA ALA A 217 -34.43 16.56 14.18
C ALA A 217 -35.03 16.93 15.55
N LEU A 218 -34.19 17.27 16.53
CA LEU A 218 -34.67 17.77 17.84
C LEU A 218 -35.37 19.14 17.73
N LYS A 219 -34.88 20.06 16.89
CA LYS A 219 -35.54 21.34 16.64
C LYS A 219 -36.89 21.14 15.94
N GLU A 220 -36.93 20.29 14.92
CA GLU A 220 -38.17 19.94 14.22
C GLU A 220 -39.15 19.24 15.14
N ALA A 221 -38.70 18.28 15.96
CA ALA A 221 -39.56 17.63 16.96
C ALA A 221 -40.14 18.62 17.97
N LYS A 222 -39.35 19.62 18.42
CA LYS A 222 -39.86 20.72 19.26
C LYS A 222 -40.85 21.60 18.52
N LEU A 223 -40.63 21.87 17.24
CA LEU A 223 -41.54 22.64 16.41
C LEU A 223 -42.85 21.88 16.17
N ILE A 224 -42.78 20.58 15.89
CA ILE A 224 -43.93 19.69 15.77
C ILE A 224 -44.69 19.68 17.09
N ALA A 225 -44.04 19.44 18.23
CA ALA A 225 -44.71 19.46 19.53
C ALA A 225 -45.35 20.82 19.85
N LYS A 226 -44.72 21.92 19.42
CA LYS A 226 -45.32 23.27 19.54
C LYS A 226 -46.52 23.45 18.62
N LEU A 227 -46.42 23.00 17.37
CA LEU A 227 -47.52 23.04 16.41
C LEU A 227 -48.66 22.12 16.82
N GLU A 228 -48.40 20.94 17.39
CA GLU A 228 -49.40 20.06 17.96
C GLU A 228 -50.07 20.68 19.20
N ALA A 229 -49.35 21.48 19.98
CA ALA A 229 -49.94 22.28 21.05
C ALA A 229 -50.75 23.49 20.54
N ASP A 230 -50.32 24.10 19.43
CA ASP A 230 -51.02 25.23 18.78
C ASP A 230 -52.19 24.76 17.90
N VAL A 231 -52.19 23.51 17.43
CA VAL A 231 -53.31 22.86 16.74
C VAL A 231 -54.38 22.52 17.77
N VAL A 232 -55.27 23.48 17.92
CA VAL A 232 -56.66 23.37 18.39
C VAL A 232 -56.85 22.47 19.62
N THR A 233 -56.64 23.06 20.79
CA THR A 233 -57.06 22.49 22.08
C THR A 233 -58.58 22.39 22.27
N SER A 234 -59.40 22.91 21.34
CA SER A 234 -60.86 22.69 21.36
C SER A 234 -61.53 23.13 20.05
N PRO A 235 -61.90 22.21 19.15
CA PRO A 235 -62.76 22.50 18.01
C PRO A 235 -64.14 23.06 18.42
N GLU A 236 -64.59 22.77 19.65
CA GLU A 236 -65.78 23.38 20.25
C GLU A 236 -65.65 24.90 20.44
N ASP A 237 -64.48 25.41 20.84
CA ASP A 237 -64.31 26.85 21.13
C ASP A 237 -64.41 27.70 19.87
N TYR A 238 -63.85 27.21 18.76
CA TYR A 238 -63.99 27.88 17.46
C TYR A 238 -65.42 27.79 16.91
N ARG A 239 -66.15 26.70 17.11
CA ARG A 239 -67.58 26.62 16.74
C ARG A 239 -68.43 27.60 17.55
N ASN A 240 -68.17 27.73 18.85
CA ASN A 240 -68.86 28.69 19.71
C ASN A 240 -68.54 30.14 19.33
N HIS A 241 -67.28 30.43 18.98
CA HIS A 241 -66.90 31.78 18.54
C HIS A 241 -67.52 32.15 17.18
N LEU A 242 -67.63 31.18 16.26
CA LEU A 242 -68.27 31.39 14.96
C LEU A 242 -69.79 31.62 15.12
N GLN A 243 -70.46 30.88 16.01
CA GLN A 243 -71.86 31.14 16.37
C GLN A 243 -72.06 32.52 17.03
N GLN A 244 -71.15 32.97 17.91
CA GLN A 244 -71.21 34.32 18.49
C GLN A 244 -71.06 35.42 17.43
N LEU A 245 -70.17 35.24 16.45
CA LEU A 245 -69.98 36.19 15.35
C LEU A 245 -71.20 36.24 14.41
N GLU A 246 -71.82 35.09 14.13
CA GLU A 246 -73.07 35.03 13.34
C GLU A 246 -74.22 35.74 14.07
N GLN A 247 -74.35 35.54 15.39
CA GLN A 247 -75.36 36.22 16.21
C GLN A 247 -75.15 37.75 16.22
N GLN A 248 -73.91 38.22 16.38
CA GLN A 248 -73.59 39.65 16.33
C GLN A 248 -73.82 40.28 14.95
N SER A 249 -73.60 39.52 13.88
CA SER A 249 -73.91 39.96 12.52
C SER A 249 -75.41 40.15 12.32
N LYS A 250 -76.21 39.19 12.81
CA LYS A 250 -77.67 39.23 12.74
C LYS A 250 -78.27 40.40 13.52
N GLU A 251 -77.83 40.61 14.76
CA GLU A 251 -78.25 41.75 15.59
C GLU A 251 -77.88 43.10 14.95
N LYS A 252 -76.69 43.22 14.34
CA LYS A 252 -76.29 44.44 13.62
C LYS A 252 -77.07 44.67 12.33
N SER A 253 -77.59 43.62 11.69
CA SER A 253 -78.47 43.72 10.52
C SER A 253 -79.85 44.22 10.93
N GLU A 254 -80.46 43.62 11.96
CA GLU A 254 -81.76 44.02 12.51
C GLU A 254 -81.73 45.46 13.06
N ARG A 255 -80.63 45.88 13.69
CA ARG A 255 -80.44 47.28 14.11
C ARG A 255 -80.40 48.25 12.93
N ARG A 256 -79.84 47.83 11.80
CA ARG A 256 -79.75 48.64 10.59
C ARG A 256 -81.12 48.80 9.94
N GLU A 257 -81.90 47.73 9.90
CA GLU A 257 -83.25 47.71 9.35
C GLU A 257 -84.22 48.59 10.17
N ASN A 258 -84.20 48.45 11.50
CA ASN A 258 -84.96 49.33 12.40
C ASN A 258 -84.58 50.81 12.28
N MET A 259 -83.30 51.12 12.04
CA MET A 259 -82.86 52.51 11.86
C MET A 259 -83.31 53.08 10.50
N GLN A 260 -83.38 52.25 9.47
CA GLN A 260 -83.90 52.62 8.15
C GLN A 260 -85.41 52.91 8.21
N GLU A 261 -86.17 52.11 8.95
CA GLU A 261 -87.60 52.36 9.20
C GLU A 261 -87.82 53.68 9.97
N ALA A 262 -87.00 53.96 10.98
CA ALA A 262 -87.08 55.22 11.74
C ALA A 262 -86.77 56.47 10.88
N ILE A 263 -85.83 56.34 9.91
CA ILE A 263 -85.52 57.42 8.96
C ILE A 263 -86.68 57.63 7.98
N SER A 264 -87.27 56.55 7.46
CA SER A 264 -88.46 56.60 6.60
C SER A 264 -89.65 57.29 7.31
N ALA A 265 -89.90 56.95 8.57
CA ALA A 265 -90.95 57.57 9.38
C ALA A 265 -90.71 59.07 9.60
N LYS A 266 -89.46 59.50 9.82
CA LYS A 266 -89.12 60.93 9.95
C LYS A 266 -89.29 61.70 8.64
N ASN A 267 -88.93 61.11 7.49
CA ASN A 267 -89.11 61.76 6.19
C ASN A 267 -90.60 62.00 5.87
N ASN A 268 -91.47 61.03 6.16
CA ASN A 268 -92.92 61.20 6.04
C ASN A 268 -93.49 62.30 6.96
N LEU A 269 -92.85 62.54 8.11
CA LEU A 269 -93.23 63.63 9.02
C LEU A 269 -92.84 65.00 8.47
N ILE A 270 -91.65 65.09 7.84
CA ILE A 270 -91.16 66.31 7.19
C ILE A 270 -92.06 66.71 6.02
N GLU A 271 -92.45 65.77 5.15
CA GLU A 271 -93.38 66.03 4.04
C GLU A 271 -94.73 66.57 4.51
N LYS A 272 -95.25 66.06 5.65
CA LYS A 272 -96.50 66.58 6.25
C LYS A 272 -96.32 68.01 6.77
N LEU A 273 -95.19 68.31 7.40
CA LEU A 273 -94.89 69.64 7.92
C LEU A 273 -94.68 70.65 6.78
N GLU A 274 -94.05 70.27 5.68
CA GLU A 274 -93.89 71.13 4.49
C GLU A 274 -95.24 71.51 3.87
N LYS A 275 -96.20 70.56 3.78
CA LYS A 275 -97.57 70.86 3.33
C LYS A 275 -98.30 71.83 4.24
N ILE A 276 -98.15 71.70 5.56
CA ILE A 276 -98.73 72.63 6.54
C ILE A 276 -98.09 74.02 6.41
N MET A 277 -96.77 74.07 6.21
CA MET A 277 -96.02 75.32 6.08
C MET A 277 -96.38 76.08 4.79
N ALA A 278 -96.60 75.36 3.68
CA ALA A 278 -97.10 75.93 2.43
C ALA A 278 -98.51 76.52 2.61
N PHE A 279 -99.39 75.85 3.34
CA PHE A 279 -100.73 76.37 3.66
C PHE A 279 -100.67 77.64 4.52
N VAL A 280 -99.79 77.68 5.53
CA VAL A 280 -99.63 78.86 6.39
C VAL A 280 -99.07 80.06 5.60
N GLN A 281 -98.13 79.84 4.68
CA GLN A 281 -97.61 80.90 3.81
C GLN A 281 -98.68 81.44 2.84
N GLU A 282 -99.55 80.60 2.30
CA GLU A 282 -100.67 81.01 1.45
C GLU A 282 -101.66 81.93 2.22
N GLN A 283 -101.98 81.59 3.47
CA GLN A 283 -102.86 82.42 4.30
C GLN A 283 -102.19 83.73 4.74
N HIS A 284 -100.89 83.71 5.02
CA HIS A 284 -100.12 84.90 5.36
C HIS A 284 -100.02 85.89 4.18
N GLY A 285 -100.07 85.40 2.94
CA GLY A 285 -100.11 86.23 1.73
C GLY A 285 -101.37 87.09 1.58
N LYS A 286 -102.49 86.71 2.24
CA LYS A 286 -103.79 87.42 2.17
C LYS A 286 -103.96 88.50 3.26
N PHE A 287 -103.07 88.55 4.24
CA PHE A 287 -103.10 89.52 5.35
C PHE A 287 -102.87 91.00 4.94
N PRO A 288 -102.06 91.33 3.92
CA PRO A 288 -101.87 92.72 3.47
C PRO A 288 -103.15 93.34 2.88
N GLU A 289 -104.00 92.54 2.23
CA GLU A 289 -105.27 92.99 1.66
C GLU A 289 -106.30 93.37 2.75
N ILE A 290 -106.30 92.62 3.86
CA ILE A 290 -107.12 92.91 5.04
C ILE A 290 -106.65 94.19 5.75
N LYS A 291 -105.33 94.44 5.78
CA LYS A 291 -104.77 95.66 6.39
C LYS A 291 -105.11 96.92 5.56
N ASN A 292 -105.10 96.83 4.24
CA ASN A 292 -105.42 97.94 3.35
C ASN A 292 -106.92 98.27 3.33
N THR A 293 -107.80 97.28 3.49
CA THR A 293 -109.25 97.53 3.64
C THR A 293 -109.57 98.20 4.97
N LEU A 294 -108.86 97.86 6.05
CA LEU A 294 -109.04 98.46 7.37
C LEU A 294 -108.56 99.93 7.46
N SER A 295 -107.50 100.30 6.73
CA SER A 295 -107.06 101.70 6.64
C SER A 295 -108.04 102.56 5.85
N SER A 296 -108.57 102.02 4.75
CA SER A 296 -109.53 102.70 3.88
C SER A 296 -110.85 103.02 4.61
N LEU A 297 -111.27 102.15 5.53
CA LEU A 297 -112.49 102.36 6.33
C LEU A 297 -112.32 103.45 7.40
N LYS A 298 -111.10 103.57 7.96
CA LYS A 298 -110.77 104.56 9.00
C LYS A 298 -110.65 105.99 8.45
N ASP A 299 -110.21 106.11 7.20
CA ASP A 299 -110.15 107.40 6.48
C ASP A 299 -111.53 107.88 6.00
N ALA A 300 -112.47 106.95 5.74
CA ALA A 300 -113.86 107.27 5.42
C ALA A 300 -114.65 107.75 6.66
N GLU A 301 -114.39 107.16 7.83
CA GLU A 301 -115.05 107.50 9.09
C GLU A 301 -114.67 108.91 9.58
N THR A 302 -113.39 109.28 9.49
CA THR A 302 -112.92 110.63 9.86
C THR A 302 -113.44 111.73 8.91
N ASN A 303 -113.62 111.44 7.62
CA ASN A 303 -114.25 112.37 6.67
C ASN A 303 -115.75 112.58 6.93
N ALA A 304 -116.48 111.52 7.32
CA ALA A 304 -117.90 111.62 7.65
C ALA A 304 -118.14 112.51 8.89
N GLU A 305 -117.27 112.41 9.89
CA GLU A 305 -117.38 113.18 11.13
C GLU A 305 -117.02 114.67 10.96
N THR A 306 -116.12 114.96 10.00
CA THR A 306 -115.73 116.33 9.64
C THR A 306 -116.82 117.04 8.82
N MET A 307 -117.53 116.31 7.95
CA MET A 307 -118.70 116.86 7.23
C MET A 307 -119.89 117.14 8.17
N LYS A 308 -120.10 116.30 9.19
CA LYS A 308 -121.19 116.49 10.15
C LYS A 308 -121.06 117.80 10.94
N LYS A 309 -119.84 118.16 11.35
CA LYS A 309 -119.55 119.44 12.02
C LYS A 309 -119.77 120.68 11.14
N LYS A 310 -119.47 120.59 9.84
CA LYS A 310 -119.72 121.70 8.90
C LYS A 310 -121.21 121.94 8.61
N VAL A 311 -122.04 120.89 8.69
CA VAL A 311 -123.50 121.02 8.55
C VAL A 311 -124.10 121.69 9.80
N GLU A 312 -123.64 121.31 11.00
CA GLU A 312 -124.09 121.91 12.26
C GLU A 312 -123.67 123.40 12.40
N GLU A 313 -122.51 123.79 11.88
CA GLU A 313 -122.08 125.20 11.85
C GLU A 313 -122.94 126.06 10.90
N LEU A 314 -123.34 125.53 9.74
CA LEU A 314 -124.21 126.24 8.80
C LEU A 314 -125.65 126.37 9.32
N ASP A 315 -126.17 125.35 10.02
CA ASP A 315 -127.49 125.41 10.65
C ASP A 315 -127.55 126.46 11.77
N MET A 316 -126.46 126.66 12.53
CA MET A 316 -126.36 127.72 13.53
C MET A 316 -126.29 129.12 12.92
N GLU A 317 -125.65 129.28 11.76
CA GLU A 317 -125.56 130.56 11.05
C GLU A 317 -126.91 130.97 10.44
N ILE A 318 -127.68 130.00 9.92
CA ILE A 318 -129.05 130.22 9.43
C ILE A 318 -129.99 130.60 10.58
N ALA A 319 -129.90 129.93 11.73
CA ALA A 319 -130.73 130.25 12.90
C ALA A 319 -130.48 131.68 13.42
N LYS A 320 -129.23 132.15 13.33
CA LYS A 320 -128.85 133.50 13.77
C LYS A 320 -129.40 134.59 12.86
N ILE A 321 -129.41 134.37 11.54
CA ILE A 321 -129.99 135.32 10.57
C ILE A 321 -131.52 135.42 10.74
N ILE A 322 -132.20 134.31 11.02
CA ILE A 322 -133.65 134.31 11.28
C ILE A 322 -133.97 135.08 12.58
N GLN A 323 -133.14 134.95 13.60
CA GLN A 323 -133.32 135.63 14.89
C GLN A 323 -133.04 137.15 14.80
N GLU A 324 -132.12 137.58 13.92
CA GLU A 324 -131.89 139.01 13.67
C GLU A 324 -133.03 139.67 12.89
N MET A 325 -133.75 138.92 12.04
CA MET A 325 -134.93 139.45 11.35
C MET A 325 -136.15 139.59 12.28
N GLU A 326 -136.35 138.70 13.25
CA GLU A 326 -137.47 138.77 14.20
C GLU A 326 -137.31 139.86 15.27
N GLN A 327 -136.09 140.33 15.54
CA GLN A 327 -135.86 141.40 16.53
C GLN A 327 -136.17 142.82 16.03
N HIS A 328 -136.52 142.99 14.75
CA HIS A 328 -136.94 144.30 14.24
C HIS A 328 -138.45 144.50 14.19
N GLU A 329 -139.27 143.49 14.55
CA GLU A 329 -140.72 143.57 14.40
C GLU A 329 -141.51 143.86 15.69
N ASN A 330 -140.95 143.87 16.91
CA ASN A 330 -141.77 144.19 18.09
C ASN A 330 -141.01 144.78 19.29
N GLN A 331 -140.84 146.11 19.31
CA GLN A 331 -140.91 146.92 20.53
C GLN A 331 -141.11 148.41 20.21
N TYR A 332 -142.34 148.92 20.45
CA TYR A 332 -142.72 150.27 20.95
C TYR A 332 -142.16 151.53 20.23
N GLY A 333 -142.93 152.57 19.89
CA GLY A 333 -144.02 153.21 20.63
C GLY A 333 -143.56 154.60 21.14
N SER A 334 -144.21 155.66 20.65
CA SER A 334 -144.15 157.07 21.10
C SER A 334 -142.89 157.89 20.78
N ASP A 335 -142.92 158.67 19.70
CA ASP A 335 -143.20 160.12 19.79
C ASP A 335 -142.93 160.83 18.46
N GLU A 336 -144.00 161.50 18.01
CA GLU A 336 -144.05 162.81 17.38
C GLU A 336 -143.19 163.19 16.16
N ILE A 337 -143.83 164.05 15.34
CA ILE A 337 -143.30 164.87 14.24
C ILE A 337 -143.30 164.15 12.88
N LYS A 338 -144.44 164.12 12.18
CA LYS A 338 -144.92 165.17 11.25
C LYS A 338 -143.86 165.70 10.27
N GLU A 339 -144.30 165.65 9.02
CA GLU A 339 -144.11 166.67 7.98
C GLU A 339 -142.92 166.54 7.01
N ILE A 340 -143.29 166.24 5.75
CA ILE A 340 -143.01 166.95 4.48
C ILE A 340 -142.86 165.87 3.39
N ARG A 341 -143.91 165.58 2.60
CA ARG A 341 -144.15 166.07 1.21
C ARG A 341 -142.93 165.80 0.30
N ALA A 342 -143.04 165.11 -0.83
CA ALA A 342 -144.09 165.18 -1.85
C ALA A 342 -144.16 163.89 -2.67
#